data_AF-A0A374ECE9-F1
#
_entry.id   AF-A0A374ECE9-F1
#
_cell.length_a   1.000
_cell.length_b   1.000
_cell.length_c   1.000
_cell.angle_alpha   90.00
_cell.angle_beta   90.00
_cell.angle_gamma   90.00
#
_symmetry.space_group_name_H-M   'P 1'
#
loop_
_entity.id
_entity.type
_entity.pdbx_description
1 polymer ?
#
loop_
_entity_poly.entity_id
_entity_poly.type
_entity_poly.pdbx_seq_one_letter_code
_entity_poly.pdbx_strand_id
1 'polypeptide(L)' 'MEYKRLYIAYGSNINLEQMANRCPNSKIVSKEMLKGYELEFRGVATIVPNDKSEVPVLIWEIGFVNIT' A
#
# COMPACT_ATOMS: atom_id res chain seq x y z
N MET A 1 9.23 3.24 22.31
CA MET A 1 7.83 3.45 21.87
C MET A 1 7.60 2.60 20.64
N GLU A 2 6.42 2.02 20.51
CA GLU A 2 6.05 1.17 19.39
C GLU A 2 5.44 2.04 18.28
N TYR A 3 5.98 2.00 17.06
CA TYR A 3 5.44 2.74 15.93
C TYR A 3 4.66 1.83 14.98
N LYS A 4 3.50 2.33 14.56
CA LYS A 4 2.67 1.74 13.51
C LYS A 4 3.32 2.00 12.16
N ARG A 5 3.58 0.94 11.38
CA ARG A 5 4.07 1.05 10.01
C ARG A 5 2.89 1.11 9.04
N LEU A 6 2.82 2.16 8.24
CA LEU A 6 1.86 2.27 7.14
C LEU A 6 2.46 1.73 5.85
N TYR A 7 1.68 0.95 5.11
CA TYR A 7 2.04 0.35 3.83
C TYR A 7 0.99 0.71 2.78
N ILE A 8 1.44 1.34 1.69
CA ILE A 8 0.58 1.74 0.58
C ILE A 8 0.59 0.62 -0.47
N ALA A 9 -0.57 0.02 -0.72
CA ALA A 9 -0.77 -0.97 -1.77
C ALA A 9 -1.41 -0.33 -3.02
N TYR A 10 -0.77 -0.53 -4.17
CA TYR A 10 -1.22 -0.09 -5.50
C TYR A 10 -1.36 -1.27 -6.49
N GLY A 11 -1.18 -2.50 -6.00
CA GLY A 11 -1.17 -3.73 -6.80
C GLY A 11 -1.91 -4.88 -6.11
N SER A 12 -1.43 -6.12 -6.28
CA SER A 12 -2.13 -7.33 -5.79
C SER A 12 -2.39 -7.34 -4.27
N ASN A 13 -1.61 -6.61 -3.48
CA ASN A 13 -1.83 -6.45 -2.03
C ASN A 13 -3.05 -5.56 -1.68
N ILE A 14 -3.79 -5.06 -2.66
CA ILE A 14 -5.15 -4.50 -2.46
C ILE A 14 -6.17 -5.62 -2.21
N ASN A 15 -5.91 -6.84 -2.73
CA ASN A 15 -6.80 -7.97 -2.51
C ASN A 15 -6.78 -8.40 -1.04
N LEU A 16 -7.94 -8.30 -0.39
CA LEU A 16 -8.08 -8.52 1.06
C LEU A 16 -7.76 -9.96 1.47
N GLU A 17 -8.17 -10.95 0.67
CA GLU A 17 -7.93 -12.36 0.96
C GLU A 17 -6.43 -12.70 0.84
N GLN A 18 -5.77 -12.21 -0.22
CA GLN A 18 -4.32 -12.38 -0.36
C GLN A 18 -3.57 -11.68 0.77
N MET A 19 -4.01 -10.48 1.15
CA MET A 19 -3.36 -9.74 2.24
C MET A 19 -3.58 -10.41 3.59
N ALA A 20 -4.77 -10.93 3.89
CA ALA A 20 -5.05 -11.68 5.11
C ALA A 20 -4.17 -12.95 5.20
N ASN A 21 -3.94 -13.63 4.07
CA ASN A 21 -3.07 -14.81 4.03
C ASN A 21 -1.58 -14.44 4.17
N ARG A 22 -1.13 -13.35 3.53
CA ARG A 22 0.30 -12.93 3.54
C ARG A 22 0.71 -12.16 4.79
N CYS A 23 -0.21 -11.39 5.36
CA CYS A 23 0.01 -10.51 6.52
C CYS A 23 -1.23 -10.53 7.43
N PRO A 24 -1.41 -11.58 8.25
CA PRO A 24 -2.65 -11.81 9.00
C PRO A 24 -3.02 -10.71 10.01
N ASN A 25 -2.02 -9.97 10.51
CA ASN A 25 -2.22 -8.90 11.48
C ASN A 25 -2.36 -7.50 10.83
N SER A 26 -2.44 -7.44 9.49
CA SER A 26 -2.64 -6.17 8.80
C SER A 26 -4.04 -5.62 9.02
N LYS A 27 -4.14 -4.29 9.10
CA LYS A 27 -5.43 -3.59 9.25
C LYS A 27 -5.59 -2.56 8.15
N ILE A 28 -6.78 -2.47 7.57
CA ILE A 28 -7.10 -1.39 6.63
C ILE A 28 -7.16 -0.07 7.41
N VAL A 29 -6.45 0.94 6.92
CA VAL A 29 -6.45 2.29 7.48
C VAL A 29 -7.37 3.20 6.67
N SER A 30 -7.12 3.34 5.37
CA SER A 30 -7.96 4.13 4.47
C SER A 30 -7.74 3.76 2.99
N LYS A 31 -8.59 4.32 2.13
CA LYS A 31 -8.50 4.25 0.66
C LYS A 31 -8.29 5.67 0.16
N GLU A 32 -7.26 5.89 -0.64
CA GLU A 32 -6.85 7.24 -1.05
C GLU A 32 -6.46 7.28 -2.53
N MET A 33 -6.33 8.50 -3.07
CA MET A 33 -5.69 8.75 -4.37
C MET A 33 -4.28 9.30 -4.14
N LEU A 34 -3.27 8.57 -4.60
CA LEU A 34 -1.88 9.00 -4.54
C LEU A 34 -1.56 9.89 -5.74
N LYS A 35 -1.58 11.21 -5.51
CA LYS A 35 -1.24 12.23 -6.53
C LYS A 35 0.23 12.21 -6.90
N GLY A 36 0.53 12.59 -8.14
CA GLY A 36 1.90 12.70 -8.63
C GLY A 36 2.49 11.38 -9.15
N TYR A 37 1.64 10.37 -9.34
CA TYR A 37 2.04 9.05 -9.81
C TYR A 37 1.07 8.51 -10.85
N GLU A 38 1.57 7.64 -11.71
CA GLU A 38 0.82 6.89 -12.70
C GLU A 38 1.03 5.39 -12.49
N LEU A 39 -0.05 4.61 -12.64
CA LEU A 39 -0.01 3.16 -12.57
C LEU A 39 0.41 2.60 -13.93
N GLU A 40 1.47 1.81 -13.94
CA GLU A 40 1.92 1.08 -15.12
C GLU A 40 1.94 -0.43 -14.85
N PHE A 41 1.83 -1.20 -15.94
CA PHE A 41 2.00 -2.65 -15.92
C PHE A 41 3.22 -3.05 -16.74
N ARG A 42 4.28 -3.47 -16.05
CA ARG A 42 5.52 -3.99 -16.66
C ARG A 42 5.68 -5.47 -16.33
N GLY A 43 4.65 -6.25 -16.68
CA GLY A 43 4.46 -7.63 -16.21
C GLY A 43 3.77 -7.71 -14.84
N VAL A 44 4.12 -6.80 -13.92
CA VAL A 44 3.39 -6.56 -12.66
C VAL A 44 3.06 -5.06 -12.52
N ALA A 45 2.15 -4.75 -11.59
CA ALA A 45 1.82 -3.37 -11.24
C ALA A 45 3.04 -2.65 -10.65
N THR A 46 3.34 -1.46 -11.17
CA THR A 46 4.31 -0.51 -10.62
C THR A 46 3.73 0.89 -10.73
N ILE A 47 4.25 1.84 -9.95
CA ILE A 47 3.93 3.26 -10.12
C ILE A 47 5.17 4.03 -10.53
N VAL A 48 4.99 5.03 -11.39
CA VAL A 48 6.05 5.94 -11.84
C VAL A 48 5.65 7.38 -11.55
N PRO A 49 6.60 8.30 -11.32
CA PRO A 49 6.27 9.71 -11.12
C PRO A 49 5.56 10.32 -12.34
N ASN A 50 4.44 10.99 -12.09
CA ASN A 50 3.69 11.78 -13.08
C ASN A 50 2.83 12.82 -12.34
N ASP A 51 3.21 14.09 -12.41
CA ASP A 51 2.58 15.20 -11.70
C ASP A 51 1.12 15.49 -12.11
N LYS A 52 0.67 14.94 -13.24
CA LYS A 52 -0.68 15.11 -13.79
C LYS A 52 -1.61 13.93 -13.53
N SER A 53 -1.10 12.87 -12.90
CA SER A 53 -1.82 11.63 -12.64
C SER A 53 -1.99 11.35 -11.15
N GLU A 54 -2.91 10.44 -10.83
CA GLU A 54 -3.07 9.89 -9.49
C GLU A 54 -3.42 8.39 -9.56
N VAL A 55 -3.00 7.63 -8.55
CA VAL A 55 -3.21 6.17 -8.46
C VAL A 55 -4.09 5.85 -7.26
N PRO A 56 -5.16 5.05 -7.41
CA PRO A 56 -5.92 4.58 -6.26
C PRO A 56 -5.07 3.62 -5.41
N VAL A 57 -5.04 3.85 -4.10
CA VAL A 57 -4.26 3.04 -3.17
C VAL A 57 -5.06 2.61 -1.95
N LEU A 58 -4.67 1.48 -1.37
CA LEU A 58 -5.15 1.00 -0.08
C LEU A 58 -4.03 1.10 0.95
N ILE A 59 -4.27 1.80 2.06
CA ILE A 59 -3.30 1.95 3.13
C ILE A 59 -3.56 0.88 4.19
N TRP A 60 -2.51 0.11 4.50
CA TRP A 60 -2.50 -0.90 5.54
C TRP A 60 -1.63 -0.46 6.71
N GLU A 61 -2.05 -0.74 7.94
CA GLU A 61 -1.16 -0.82 9.09
C GLU A 61 -0.55 -2.23 9.11
N ILE A 62 0.78 -2.34 9.04
CA ILE A 62 1.51 -3.63 8.99
C ILE A 62 2.54 -3.75 10.11
N GLY A 63 2.15 -4.39 11.20
CA GLY A 63 3.03 -4.69 12.32
C GLY A 63 3.64 -3.45 13.00
N PHE A 64 4.60 -3.73 13.87
CA PHE A 64 5.22 -2.74 14.74
C PHE A 64 6.74 -2.73 14.55
N VAL A 65 7.33 -1.53 14.59
CA VAL A 65 8.78 -1.37 14.54
C VAL A 65 9.29 -1.06 15.94
N ASN A 66 10.17 -1.92 16.46
CA ASN A 66 10.94 -1.63 17.67
C ASN A 66 12.15 -0.79 17.28
N ILE A 67 12.23 0.43 17.82
CA ILE A 67 13.42 1.26 17.74
C ILE A 67 14.08 1.15 19.12
N THR A 68 15.28 0.58 19.16
CA THR A 68 16.12 0.52 20.37
C THR A 68 17.01 1.75 20.41
#